data_AF-A0A957TQG0-F1
#
_entry.id   AF-A0A957TQG0-F1
#
_cell.length_a   1.000
_cell.length_b   1.000
_cell.length_c   1.000
_cell.angle_alpha   90.00
_cell.angle_beta   90.00
_cell.angle_gamma   90.00
#
_symmetry.space_group_name_H-M   'P 1'
#
loop_
_entity.id
_entity.type
_entity.pdbx_description
1 polymer ?
#
loop_
_entity_poly.entity_id
_entity_poly.type
_entity_poly.pdbx_seq_one_letter_code
_entity_poly.pdbx_strand_id
1 'polypeptide(L)'
;MNHFHVKTLVGTALYGLPMVRIQPPTADALQSAAHRAAVPLATVQTARVDQAAATVLERSTYVIDTSTLQRIDAVEGSYYTFSGQRPYAEANQPVQPQLQMLVNAINADGALLTPRGVVFRGAQYTVQSEVTPLVEAAGILGERLAPVAGTARAVLSGTLPVPVHLGMIGQGSGTGNLLAGSHPARLNVLVGHYDSSRQAQLLFSTVIVDKYYSADPDTTAPQITAVVTSESNGERTFTVTATDASAMTVVVAYDDPGASAWRAIELVAANGRWTGTIPGTANYLVQVVDAAGNVATHAPTVERTPAQTVFLPFVAR
;
A
#
# COMPACT_ATOMS: atom_id res chain seq x y z
N MET A 1 42.71 51.67 -0.76
CA MET A 1 41.27 51.35 -0.64
C MET A 1 40.98 50.17 -1.56
N ASN A 2 40.74 48.99 -0.98
CA ASN A 2 39.99 47.90 -1.61
C ASN A 2 39.64 46.91 -0.52
N HIS A 3 38.53 47.21 0.16
CA HIS A 3 37.85 46.26 1.04
C HIS A 3 37.07 45.28 0.16
N PHE A 4 37.70 44.16 -0.20
CA PHE A 4 36.95 43.00 -0.62
C PHE A 4 36.45 42.26 0.62
N HIS A 5 35.14 42.06 0.61
CA HIS A 5 34.32 41.59 1.70
C HIS A 5 34.70 40.19 2.18
N VAL A 6 34.90 40.08 3.50
CA VAL A 6 34.91 38.85 4.31
C VAL A 6 33.48 38.29 4.37
N LYS A 7 32.94 37.82 3.24
CA LYS A 7 31.62 37.14 3.19
C LYS A 7 31.57 35.89 2.31
N THR A 8 32.69 35.42 1.79
CA THR A 8 32.75 34.18 0.99
C THR A 8 33.72 33.15 1.58
N LEU A 9 33.82 33.11 2.90
CA LEU A 9 34.59 32.10 3.64
C LEU A 9 33.85 31.62 4.89
N VAL A 10 32.51 31.58 4.80
CA VAL A 10 31.65 30.85 5.74
C VAL A 10 30.93 29.76 4.95
N GLY A 11 31.70 28.76 4.54
CA GLY A 11 31.18 27.59 3.83
C GLY A 11 31.94 26.29 4.10
N THR A 12 32.97 26.31 4.96
CA THR A 12 33.88 25.17 5.16
C THR A 12 34.45 25.11 6.58
N ALA A 13 33.65 25.42 7.60
CA ALA A 13 34.07 25.26 8.99
C ALA A 13 32.94 24.87 9.95
N LEU A 14 31.91 24.17 9.46
CA LEU A 14 30.95 23.50 10.32
C LEU A 14 30.90 22.02 9.92
N TYR A 15 31.64 21.24 10.71
CA TYR A 15 31.63 19.79 10.81
C TYR A 15 32.21 19.02 9.61
N GLY A 16 33.39 18.41 9.83
CA GLY A 16 33.98 17.36 8.99
C GLY A 16 33.15 16.08 8.97
N LEU A 17 31.85 16.21 8.73
CA LEU A 17 30.95 15.10 8.42
C LEU A 17 31.02 14.86 6.91
N PRO A 18 31.03 13.59 6.47
CA PRO A 18 30.95 13.27 5.06
C PRO A 18 29.67 13.87 4.46
N MET A 19 29.84 14.75 3.47
CA MET A 19 28.71 15.32 2.73
C MET A 19 28.35 14.38 1.58
N VAL A 20 27.19 13.75 1.66
CA VAL A 20 26.65 12.93 0.57
C VAL A 20 25.96 13.84 -0.45
N ARG A 21 26.47 13.84 -1.68
CA ARG A 21 25.80 14.50 -2.81
C ARG A 21 24.61 13.65 -3.23
N ILE A 22 23.40 14.08 -2.86
CA ILE A 22 22.17 13.49 -3.40
C ILE A 22 21.97 14.07 -4.80
N GLN A 23 22.24 13.27 -5.82
CA GLN A 23 21.90 13.62 -7.20
C GLN A 23 20.46 13.15 -7.46
N PRO A 24 19.48 14.04 -7.65
CA PRO A 24 18.15 13.62 -8.06
C PRO A 24 18.24 12.95 -9.44
N PRO A 25 17.40 11.94 -9.73
CA PRO A 25 17.36 11.31 -11.04
C PRO A 25 17.10 12.37 -12.12
N THR A 26 17.84 12.28 -13.22
CA THR A 26 17.65 13.16 -14.38
C THR A 26 16.29 12.91 -15.02
N ALA A 27 15.75 13.90 -15.73
CA ALA A 27 14.46 13.78 -16.42
C ALA A 27 14.40 12.55 -17.36
N ASP A 28 15.52 12.19 -18.00
CA ASP A 28 15.65 11.00 -18.84
C ASP A 28 15.55 9.67 -18.05
N ALA A 29 16.02 9.64 -16.80
CA ALA A 29 15.86 8.50 -15.91
C ALA A 29 14.41 8.34 -15.43
N LEU A 30 13.69 9.46 -15.26
CA LEU A 30 12.26 9.47 -14.92
C LEU A 30 11.39 9.02 -16.11
N GLN A 31 11.72 9.42 -17.34
CA GLN A 31 11.05 8.94 -18.56
C GLN A 31 11.36 7.47 -18.86
N SER A 32 12.60 7.01 -18.66
CA SER A 32 12.97 5.61 -18.80
C SER A 32 12.29 4.69 -17.77
N ALA A 33 12.02 5.20 -16.57
CA ALA A 33 11.21 4.50 -15.57
C ALA A 33 9.71 4.46 -15.93
N ALA A 34 9.20 5.46 -16.66
CA ALA A 34 7.84 5.45 -17.20
C ALA A 34 7.68 4.51 -18.42
N HIS A 35 8.78 4.12 -19.07
CA HIS A 35 8.80 3.19 -20.21
C HIS A 35 9.16 1.73 -19.84
N ARG A 36 9.52 1.44 -18.58
CA ARG A 36 9.86 0.06 -18.18
C ARG A 36 8.64 -0.72 -17.71
N ALA A 37 8.33 -1.74 -18.52
CA ALA A 37 7.33 -2.78 -18.38
C ALA A 37 5.88 -2.32 -18.52
N ALA A 38 5.35 -2.48 -19.75
CA ALA A 38 3.94 -2.78 -19.91
C ALA A 38 3.66 -4.07 -19.12
N VAL A 39 3.23 -3.91 -17.87
CA VAL A 39 2.77 -5.03 -17.06
C VAL A 39 1.58 -5.62 -17.78
N PRO A 40 1.56 -6.94 -18.06
CA PRO A 40 0.37 -7.58 -18.61
C PRO A 40 -0.75 -7.48 -17.58
N LEU A 41 -1.62 -6.47 -17.73
CA LEU A 41 -2.93 -6.46 -17.07
C LEU A 41 -3.78 -7.51 -17.79
N ALA A 42 -4.09 -8.61 -17.10
CA ALA A 42 -4.76 -9.75 -17.73
C ALA A 42 -6.17 -9.40 -18.21
N THR A 43 -6.92 -8.52 -17.54
CA THR A 43 -8.19 -7.98 -18.04
C THR A 43 -8.59 -6.74 -17.22
N VAL A 44 -9.03 -5.67 -17.91
CA VAL A 44 -9.76 -4.56 -17.27
C VAL A 44 -11.24 -4.74 -17.62
N GLN A 45 -12.07 -4.97 -16.61
CA GLN A 45 -13.52 -4.93 -16.77
C GLN A 45 -14.02 -3.58 -16.24
N THR A 46 -14.42 -2.69 -17.13
CA THR A 46 -14.99 -1.40 -16.76
C THR A 46 -16.51 -1.56 -16.56
N ALA A 47 -17.00 -1.14 -15.40
CA ALA A 47 -18.43 -1.17 -15.09
C ALA A 47 -18.87 0.24 -14.66
N ARG A 48 -19.46 0.98 -15.60
CA ARG A 48 -20.00 2.31 -15.30
C ARG A 48 -21.15 2.19 -14.31
N VAL A 49 -21.03 2.82 -13.14
CA VAL A 49 -22.12 2.92 -12.17
C VAL A 49 -22.75 4.30 -12.39
N ASP A 50 -23.78 4.36 -13.23
CA ASP A 50 -24.47 5.63 -13.52
C ASP A 50 -25.24 6.10 -12.28
N GLN A 51 -24.63 6.99 -11.48
CA GLN A 51 -25.35 7.86 -10.56
C GLN A 51 -25.66 9.20 -11.25
N ALA A 52 -26.83 9.75 -10.97
CA ALA A 52 -27.54 10.76 -11.76
C ALA A 52 -26.68 11.94 -12.28
N ALA A 53 -26.62 12.07 -13.61
CA ALA A 53 -26.46 13.25 -14.49
C ALA A 53 -25.51 14.44 -14.17
N ALA A 54 -24.84 14.54 -13.02
CA ALA A 54 -23.93 15.65 -12.72
C ALA A 54 -22.56 15.21 -12.16
N THR A 55 -22.45 14.03 -11.54
CA THR A 55 -21.19 13.51 -10.98
C THR A 55 -21.04 12.03 -11.32
N VAL A 56 -20.47 11.74 -12.49
CA VAL A 56 -20.29 10.35 -12.96
C VAL A 56 -19.22 9.68 -12.11
N LEU A 57 -19.64 8.83 -11.18
CA LEU A 57 -18.77 7.84 -10.53
C LEU A 57 -18.53 6.70 -11.52
N GLU A 58 -17.28 6.51 -11.92
CA GLU A 58 -16.88 5.35 -12.72
C GLU A 58 -16.15 4.34 -11.82
N ARG A 59 -16.61 3.09 -11.86
CA ARG A 59 -15.96 1.96 -11.19
C ARG A 59 -15.35 1.04 -12.24
N SER A 60 -14.06 0.76 -12.11
CA SER A 60 -13.36 -0.14 -13.02
C SER A 60 -12.70 -1.25 -12.21
N THR A 61 -13.07 -2.50 -12.49
CA THR A 61 -12.51 -3.68 -11.85
C THR A 61 -11.29 -4.16 -12.63
N TYR A 62 -10.17 -4.28 -11.93
CA TYR A 62 -8.90 -4.72 -12.48
C TYR A 62 -8.57 -6.10 -11.91
N VAL A 63 -8.33 -7.05 -12.82
CA VAL A 63 -7.76 -8.34 -12.49
C VAL A 63 -6.29 -8.31 -12.89
N ILE A 64 -5.42 -8.27 -11.89
CA ILE A 64 -3.97 -8.18 -12.06
C ILE A 64 -3.43 -9.60 -11.96
N ASP A 65 -2.84 -10.09 -13.05
CA ASP A 65 -2.10 -11.35 -13.04
C ASP A 65 -0.68 -11.09 -12.54
N THR A 66 -0.33 -11.74 -11.44
CA THR A 66 0.95 -11.59 -10.75
C THR A 66 1.78 -12.87 -10.78
N SER A 67 1.46 -13.79 -11.71
CA SER A 67 2.13 -15.08 -11.87
C SER A 67 3.61 -14.98 -12.29
N THR A 68 4.07 -13.81 -12.74
CA THR A 68 5.46 -13.56 -13.19
C THR A 68 6.41 -13.11 -12.08
N LEU A 69 6.12 -13.49 -10.82
CA LEU A 69 7.01 -13.26 -9.69
C LEU A 69 8.34 -13.99 -9.88
N GLN A 70 9.44 -13.27 -9.69
CA GLN A 70 10.79 -13.80 -9.80
C GLN A 70 11.45 -13.82 -8.43
N ARG A 71 11.88 -15.01 -8.00
CA ARG A 71 12.69 -15.18 -6.79
C ARG A 71 14.10 -14.68 -7.03
N ILE A 72 14.63 -13.96 -6.06
CA ILE A 72 16.02 -13.51 -5.99
C ILE A 72 16.62 -14.06 -4.69
N ASP A 73 17.67 -14.86 -4.82
CA ASP A 73 18.43 -15.38 -3.70
C ASP A 73 19.64 -14.47 -3.44
N ALA A 74 19.75 -13.97 -2.21
CA ALA A 74 20.91 -13.25 -1.68
C ALA A 74 21.59 -14.11 -0.61
N VAL A 75 22.79 -13.70 -0.19
CA VAL A 75 23.56 -14.41 0.85
C VAL A 75 22.79 -14.46 2.17
N GLU A 76 22.02 -13.41 2.44
CA GLU A 76 21.35 -13.19 3.73
C GLU A 76 19.87 -13.63 3.76
N GLY A 77 19.34 -14.06 2.62
CA GLY A 77 17.94 -14.47 2.49
C GLY A 77 17.45 -14.37 1.06
N SER A 78 16.17 -14.63 0.85
CA SER A 78 15.53 -14.54 -0.46
C SER A 78 14.39 -13.53 -0.43
N TYR A 79 14.11 -12.93 -1.58
CA TYR A 79 12.94 -12.08 -1.78
C TYR A 79 12.38 -12.30 -3.18
N TYR A 80 11.22 -11.70 -3.45
CA TYR A 80 10.59 -11.77 -4.76
C TYR A 80 10.51 -10.38 -5.37
N THR A 81 10.61 -10.32 -6.69
CA THR A 81 10.34 -9.12 -7.50
C THR A 81 9.24 -9.42 -8.50
N PHE A 82 8.55 -8.38 -8.95
CA PHE A 82 7.52 -8.50 -9.97
C PHE A 82 7.92 -7.72 -11.21
N SER A 83 8.11 -8.40 -12.34
CA SER A 83 8.44 -7.77 -13.63
C SER A 83 9.64 -6.79 -13.56
N GLY A 84 10.65 -7.09 -12.75
CA GLY A 84 11.83 -6.24 -12.55
C GLY A 84 11.56 -4.92 -11.81
N GLN A 85 10.35 -4.73 -11.27
CA GLN A 85 10.03 -3.57 -10.45
C GLN A 85 10.72 -3.65 -9.08
N ARG A 86 10.98 -2.47 -8.50
CA ARG A 86 11.61 -2.35 -7.19
C ARG A 86 10.67 -2.96 -6.13
N PRO A 87 11.14 -3.88 -5.28
CA PRO A 87 10.33 -4.40 -4.19
C PRO A 87 10.07 -3.31 -3.14
N TYR A 88 9.03 -3.50 -2.34
CA TYR A 88 8.81 -2.74 -1.13
C TYR A 88 9.81 -3.17 -0.07
N ALA A 89 10.46 -2.20 0.55
CA ALA A 89 11.46 -2.41 1.60
C ALA A 89 11.35 -1.27 2.62
N GLU A 90 11.18 -1.66 3.87
CA GLU A 90 11.27 -0.76 5.03
C GLU A 90 12.28 -1.32 6.03
N ALA A 91 12.92 -0.43 6.77
CA ALA A 91 13.93 -0.81 7.75
C ALA A 91 13.38 -1.83 8.74
N ASN A 92 14.11 -2.94 8.91
CA ASN A 92 13.76 -4.08 9.76
C ASN A 92 12.49 -4.83 9.35
N GLN A 93 12.02 -4.68 8.11
CA GLN A 93 10.92 -5.46 7.55
C GLN A 93 11.40 -6.38 6.42
N PRO A 94 10.72 -7.52 6.20
CA PRO A 94 10.93 -8.35 5.03
C PRO A 94 10.77 -7.54 3.74
N VAL A 95 11.69 -7.71 2.80
CA VAL A 95 11.58 -7.17 1.44
C VAL A 95 10.45 -7.93 0.73
N GLN A 96 9.45 -7.20 0.23
CA GLN A 96 8.23 -7.79 -0.36
C GLN A 96 8.04 -7.35 -1.81
N PRO A 97 7.56 -8.24 -2.70
CA PRO A 97 7.33 -7.89 -4.08
C PRO A 97 6.20 -6.86 -4.20
N GLN A 98 6.45 -5.81 -4.97
CA GLN A 98 5.51 -4.71 -5.20
C GLN A 98 5.30 -4.51 -6.69
N LEU A 99 4.07 -4.17 -7.04
CA LEU A 99 3.67 -3.64 -8.33
C LEU A 99 3.25 -2.17 -8.17
N GLN A 100 3.87 -1.30 -8.95
CA GLN A 100 3.49 0.09 -9.16
C GLN A 100 2.92 0.23 -10.56
N MET A 101 1.71 0.78 -10.66
CA MET A 101 1.09 1.08 -11.95
C MET A 101 0.48 2.47 -11.98
N LEU A 102 0.46 3.09 -13.16
CA LEU A 102 -0.28 4.32 -13.38
C LEU A 102 -1.78 4.01 -13.37
N VAL A 103 -2.58 4.89 -12.77
CA VAL A 103 -4.04 4.73 -12.72
C VAL A 103 -4.81 5.80 -13.47
N ASN A 104 -4.13 6.61 -14.28
CA ASN A 104 -4.78 7.56 -15.16
C ASN A 104 -5.69 6.80 -16.14
N ALA A 105 -6.96 7.18 -16.19
CA ALA A 105 -7.91 6.66 -17.15
C ALA A 105 -8.50 7.84 -17.94
N ILE A 106 -8.95 7.55 -19.16
CA ILE A 106 -9.63 8.51 -20.03
C ILE A 106 -11.02 7.93 -20.29
N ASN A 107 -12.06 8.73 -20.13
CA ASN A 107 -13.43 8.28 -20.40
C ASN A 107 -13.70 8.21 -21.93
N ALA A 108 -14.89 7.74 -22.30
CA ALA A 108 -15.29 7.64 -23.72
C ALA A 108 -15.26 8.99 -24.46
N ASP A 109 -15.40 10.10 -23.74
CA ASP A 109 -15.40 11.47 -24.28
C ASP A 109 -13.99 12.07 -24.37
N GLY A 110 -12.94 11.32 -24.02
CA GLY A 110 -11.56 11.80 -24.07
C GLY A 110 -11.12 12.63 -22.86
N ALA A 111 -11.97 12.77 -21.83
CA ALA A 111 -11.64 13.48 -20.61
C ALA A 111 -10.85 12.60 -19.63
N LEU A 112 -9.83 13.19 -18.99
CA LEU A 112 -9.07 12.50 -17.95
C LEU A 112 -9.96 12.27 -16.72
N LEU A 113 -10.01 11.04 -16.27
CA LEU A 113 -10.70 10.62 -15.07
C LEU A 113 -9.81 10.84 -13.84
N THR A 114 -10.35 11.52 -12.82
CA THR A 114 -9.67 11.74 -11.55
C THR A 114 -9.85 10.52 -10.65
N PRO A 115 -8.79 9.78 -10.29
CA PRO A 115 -8.87 8.64 -9.38
C PRO A 115 -9.19 9.11 -7.96
N ARG A 116 -10.06 8.37 -7.28
CA ARG A 116 -10.60 8.72 -5.94
C ARG A 116 -10.22 7.70 -4.89
N GLY A 117 -10.30 6.43 -5.24
CA GLY A 117 -10.12 5.36 -4.28
C GLY A 117 -9.93 4.01 -4.95
N VAL A 118 -9.42 3.06 -4.16
CA VAL A 118 -9.27 1.67 -4.57
C VAL A 118 -9.77 0.76 -3.48
N VAL A 119 -10.60 -0.20 -3.88
CA VAL A 119 -11.11 -1.26 -3.03
C VAL A 119 -10.45 -2.57 -3.40
N PHE A 120 -9.97 -3.32 -2.42
CA PHE A 120 -9.43 -4.66 -2.63
C PHE A 120 -10.60 -5.64 -2.59
N ARG A 121 -10.80 -6.38 -3.68
CA ARG A 121 -11.94 -7.30 -3.86
C ARG A 121 -11.57 -8.75 -3.59
N GLY A 122 -10.27 -9.05 -3.60
CA GLY A 122 -9.76 -10.38 -3.31
C GLY A 122 -8.45 -10.65 -4.03
N ALA A 123 -7.91 -11.84 -3.76
CA ALA A 123 -6.69 -12.31 -4.39
C ALA A 123 -6.64 -13.84 -4.34
N GLN A 124 -5.86 -14.43 -5.24
CA GLN A 124 -5.43 -15.82 -5.15
C GLN A 124 -3.95 -15.82 -4.76
N TYR A 125 -3.54 -16.74 -3.90
CA TYR A 125 -2.13 -16.86 -3.52
C TYR A 125 -1.64 -18.29 -3.46
N THR A 126 -0.32 -18.41 -3.50
CA THR A 126 0.39 -19.65 -3.15
C THR A 126 1.20 -19.41 -1.88
N VAL A 127 1.35 -20.46 -1.08
CA VAL A 127 2.16 -20.43 0.14
C VAL A 127 3.51 -21.05 -0.17
N GLN A 128 4.58 -20.30 0.05
CA GLN A 128 5.95 -20.80 -0.01
C GLN A 128 6.45 -20.95 1.43
N SER A 129 6.56 -22.19 1.90
CA SER A 129 7.07 -22.51 3.24
C SER A 129 8.59 -22.42 3.31
N GLU A 130 9.12 -22.35 4.54
CA GLU A 130 10.57 -22.43 4.83
C GLU A 130 11.39 -21.32 4.15
N VAL A 131 10.78 -20.15 3.96
CA VAL A 131 11.45 -18.98 3.38
C VAL A 131 12.21 -18.26 4.48
N THR A 132 13.51 -18.06 4.28
CA THR A 132 14.30 -17.06 5.02
C THR A 132 14.17 -15.73 4.27
N PRO A 133 13.32 -14.78 4.70
CA PRO A 133 13.14 -13.55 3.98
C PRO A 133 14.38 -12.66 4.12
N LEU A 134 14.76 -11.99 3.03
CA LEU A 134 15.70 -10.88 3.11
C LEU A 134 15.03 -9.75 3.91
N VAL A 135 15.67 -9.28 4.98
CA VAL A 135 15.22 -8.15 5.80
C VAL A 135 16.08 -6.94 5.47
N GLU A 136 15.45 -5.80 5.15
CA GLU A 136 16.19 -4.58 4.85
C GLU A 136 16.82 -4.04 6.14
N ALA A 137 18.14 -3.83 6.11
CA ALA A 137 18.85 -3.21 7.23
C ALA A 137 18.51 -1.72 7.31
N ALA A 138 18.32 -1.20 8.53
CA ALA A 138 18.23 0.24 8.72
C ALA A 138 19.56 0.90 8.29
N GLY A 139 19.56 1.58 7.16
CA GLY A 139 20.71 2.37 6.71
C GLY A 139 20.72 3.75 7.37
N ILE A 140 21.88 4.17 7.86
CA ILE A 140 22.16 5.60 8.07
C ILE A 140 22.58 6.16 6.70
N LEU A 141 22.05 7.32 6.32
CA LEU A 141 22.39 7.99 5.05
C LEU A 141 23.90 8.00 4.82
N GLY A 142 24.37 7.31 3.77
CA GLY A 142 25.77 7.27 3.36
C GLY A 142 26.52 5.96 3.67
N GLU A 143 25.99 5.10 4.54
CA GLU A 143 26.53 3.75 4.75
C GLU A 143 25.46 2.71 4.51
N ARG A 144 25.60 1.98 3.40
CA ARG A 144 24.85 0.74 3.19
C ARG A 144 25.46 -0.27 4.16
N LEU A 145 24.90 -0.37 5.36
CA LEU A 145 25.16 -1.53 6.22
C LEU A 145 24.79 -2.76 5.39
N ALA A 146 25.70 -3.73 5.32
CA ALA A 146 25.42 -4.99 4.66
C ALA A 146 24.09 -5.53 5.22
N PRO A 147 23.19 -6.09 4.38
CA PRO A 147 22.03 -6.81 4.87
C PRO A 147 22.51 -7.76 5.98
N VAL A 148 21.83 -7.79 7.11
CA VAL A 148 22.23 -8.69 8.19
C VAL A 148 21.42 -9.97 8.01
N ALA A 149 22.10 -11.08 7.71
CA ALA A 149 21.54 -12.41 7.87
C ALA A 149 21.17 -12.58 9.35
N GLY A 150 19.91 -12.40 9.67
CA GLY A 150 19.39 -12.52 11.03
C GLY A 150 18.13 -13.34 10.99
N THR A 151 17.86 -14.09 12.06
CA THR A 151 16.52 -14.61 12.34
C THR A 151 15.56 -13.45 12.15
N ALA A 152 14.75 -13.47 11.09
CA ALA A 152 13.84 -12.39 10.76
C ALA A 152 13.04 -12.09 12.03
N ARG A 153 13.41 -11.00 12.72
CA ARG A 153 12.65 -10.57 13.88
C ARG A 153 11.28 -10.27 13.30
N ALA A 154 10.24 -10.93 13.79
CA ALA A 154 8.88 -10.67 13.36
C ALA A 154 8.58 -9.20 13.65
N VAL A 155 8.80 -8.33 12.68
CA VAL A 155 8.37 -6.93 12.73
C VAL A 155 7.32 -6.77 11.64
N LEU A 156 6.22 -7.48 11.86
CA LEU A 156 4.92 -6.88 11.57
C LEU A 156 4.42 -6.39 12.92
N SER A 157 4.83 -5.17 13.25
CA SER A 157 4.16 -4.41 14.29
C SER A 157 2.75 -4.10 13.79
N GLY A 158 1.80 -4.98 14.10
CA GLY A 158 0.38 -4.62 14.22
C GLY A 158 -0.38 -4.25 12.94
N THR A 159 0.27 -4.19 11.79
CA THR A 159 -0.36 -3.85 10.50
C THR A 159 -0.29 -5.08 9.62
N LEU A 160 -1.42 -5.75 9.42
CA LEU A 160 -1.60 -6.56 8.23
C LEU A 160 -1.23 -5.63 7.06
N PRO A 161 -0.25 -5.97 6.19
CA PRO A 161 -0.03 -5.18 5.02
C PRO A 161 -1.34 -5.24 4.25
N VAL A 162 -1.99 -4.10 4.17
CA VAL A 162 -3.11 -3.92 3.27
C VAL A 162 -2.52 -4.28 1.90
N PRO A 163 -3.01 -5.34 1.22
CA PRO A 163 -2.37 -5.85 0.00
C PRO A 163 -2.36 -4.80 -1.11
N VAL A 164 -3.09 -3.69 -0.92
CA VAL A 164 -3.19 -2.58 -1.83
C VAL A 164 -3.11 -1.28 -1.03
N HIS A 165 -2.23 -0.37 -1.45
CA HIS A 165 -2.22 1.00 -0.96
C HIS A 165 -2.21 1.96 -2.15
N LEU A 166 -3.16 2.89 -2.19
CA LEU A 166 -3.07 4.00 -3.12
C LEU A 166 -2.00 4.98 -2.64
N GLY A 167 -0.85 4.97 -3.30
CA GLY A 167 0.10 6.07 -3.16
C GLY A 167 -0.35 7.23 -4.04
N MET A 168 -1.14 8.15 -3.49
CA MET A 168 -1.28 9.45 -4.15
C MET A 168 0.08 10.15 -4.08
N ILE A 169 0.72 10.38 -5.23
CA ILE A 169 1.83 11.34 -5.29
C ILE A 169 1.21 12.66 -4.89
N GLY A 170 1.65 13.19 -3.75
CA GLY A 170 1.01 14.32 -3.08
C GLY A 170 0.63 15.42 -4.05
N GLN A 171 -0.59 15.94 -3.89
CA GLN A 171 -0.93 17.26 -4.38
C GLN A 171 0.03 18.24 -3.70
N GLY A 172 1.18 18.48 -4.32
CA GLY A 172 2.12 19.46 -3.82
C GLY A 172 1.41 20.80 -3.81
N SER A 173 1.09 21.31 -2.63
CA SER A 173 0.64 22.68 -2.39
C SER A 173 1.74 23.72 -2.66
N GLY A 174 2.73 23.37 -3.48
CA GLY A 174 3.90 24.17 -3.78
C GLY A 174 3.77 24.80 -5.16
N THR A 175 3.47 26.09 -5.18
CA THR A 175 3.72 27.00 -6.30
C THR A 175 5.14 26.80 -6.83
N GLY A 176 5.29 26.02 -7.90
CA GLY A 176 6.63 25.61 -8.35
C GLY A 176 6.63 24.77 -9.62
N ASN A 177 6.20 25.37 -10.72
CA ASN A 177 6.55 24.98 -12.09
C ASN A 177 6.25 23.52 -12.49
N LEU A 178 4.96 23.22 -12.62
CA LEU A 178 4.43 22.00 -13.20
C LEU A 178 3.85 22.37 -14.57
N LEU A 179 4.49 21.92 -15.64
CA LEU A 179 3.97 22.07 -17.00
C LEU A 179 2.58 21.42 -17.07
N ALA A 180 1.56 22.25 -17.30
CA ALA A 180 0.20 21.94 -17.74
C ALA A 180 -0.31 20.49 -17.51
N GLY A 181 -0.99 20.29 -16.37
CA GLY A 181 -2.12 19.36 -16.21
C GLY A 181 -1.80 17.86 -16.20
N SER A 182 -2.14 17.21 -15.08
CA SER A 182 -2.16 15.74 -14.83
C SER A 182 -0.89 15.18 -14.20
N HIS A 183 -0.82 15.17 -12.86
CA HIS A 183 0.12 14.28 -12.18
C HIS A 183 -0.41 12.87 -12.29
N PRO A 184 0.39 11.91 -12.79
CA PRO A 184 -0.08 10.55 -12.86
C PRO A 184 -0.19 9.96 -11.47
N ALA A 185 -1.40 9.56 -11.09
CA ALA A 185 -1.62 8.84 -9.85
C ALA A 185 -1.04 7.43 -9.99
N ARG A 186 -0.46 6.91 -8.90
CA ARG A 186 0.12 5.57 -8.87
C ARG A 186 -0.62 4.68 -7.88
N LEU A 187 -0.93 3.47 -8.31
CA LEU A 187 -1.39 2.41 -7.44
C LEU A 187 -0.20 1.54 -7.08
N ASN A 188 0.00 1.33 -5.78
CA ASN A 188 0.97 0.39 -5.26
C ASN A 188 0.22 -0.84 -4.75
N VAL A 189 0.56 -2.00 -5.28
CA VAL A 189 -0.01 -3.29 -4.89
C VAL A 189 1.13 -4.14 -4.35
N LEU A 190 0.99 -4.62 -3.12
CA LEU A 190 1.88 -5.66 -2.60
C LEU A 190 1.40 -6.99 -3.17
N VAL A 191 2.20 -7.56 -4.07
CA VAL A 191 1.86 -8.79 -4.79
C VAL A 191 2.43 -10.03 -4.10
N GLY A 192 2.86 -9.86 -2.86
CA GLY A 192 3.21 -10.93 -1.94
C GLY A 192 3.48 -10.38 -0.55
N HIS A 193 3.38 -11.24 0.45
CA HIS A 193 3.56 -10.91 1.85
C HIS A 193 4.28 -12.03 2.63
N TYR A 194 5.25 -11.68 3.47
CA TYR A 194 5.84 -12.64 4.39
C TYR A 194 5.03 -12.73 5.69
N ASP A 195 4.42 -13.88 5.95
CA ASP A 195 3.70 -14.17 7.18
C ASP A 195 4.62 -14.83 8.20
N SER A 196 5.02 -14.04 9.20
CA SER A 196 5.90 -14.52 10.28
C SER A 196 5.29 -15.60 11.17
N SER A 197 3.95 -15.68 11.25
CA SER A 197 3.28 -16.71 12.06
C SER A 197 3.34 -18.08 11.40
N ARG A 198 3.30 -18.09 10.06
CA ARG A 198 3.40 -19.30 9.23
C ARG A 198 4.85 -19.61 8.81
N GLN A 199 5.79 -18.69 9.07
CA GLN A 199 7.15 -18.71 8.51
C GLN A 199 7.13 -18.96 6.99
N ALA A 200 6.22 -18.29 6.31
CA ALA A 200 5.92 -18.56 4.91
C ALA A 200 5.69 -17.26 4.14
N GLN A 201 6.07 -17.27 2.86
CA GLN A 201 5.77 -16.20 1.93
C GLN A 201 4.47 -16.52 1.19
N LEU A 202 3.48 -15.65 1.33
CA LEU A 202 2.28 -15.61 0.50
C LEU A 202 2.65 -14.89 -0.80
N LEU A 203 2.48 -15.54 -1.94
CA LEU A 203 2.71 -14.94 -3.26
C LEU A 203 1.38 -14.88 -3.99
N PHE A 204 0.87 -13.67 -4.23
CA PHE A 204 -0.37 -13.53 -4.97
C PHE A 204 -0.13 -13.91 -6.42
N SER A 205 -0.99 -14.77 -6.98
CA SER A 205 -1.03 -15.09 -8.41
C SER A 205 -2.06 -14.24 -9.13
N THR A 206 -3.08 -13.76 -8.43
CA THR A 206 -4.08 -12.84 -8.94
C THR A 206 -4.47 -11.85 -7.86
N VAL A 207 -4.58 -10.57 -8.21
CA VAL A 207 -5.09 -9.52 -7.33
C VAL A 207 -6.26 -8.82 -8.02
N ILE A 208 -7.39 -8.70 -7.32
CA ILE A 208 -8.61 -8.07 -7.84
C ILE A 208 -8.86 -6.78 -7.06
N VAL A 209 -8.95 -5.68 -7.79
CA VAL A 209 -9.23 -4.36 -7.20
C VAL A 209 -10.28 -3.61 -8.00
N ASP A 210 -11.11 -2.84 -7.32
CA ASP A 210 -11.94 -1.83 -7.95
C ASP A 210 -11.26 -0.48 -7.82
N LYS A 211 -11.11 0.24 -8.93
CA LYS A 211 -10.69 1.63 -8.95
C LYS A 211 -11.92 2.50 -9.15
N TYR A 212 -11.99 3.57 -8.36
CA TYR A 212 -13.05 4.56 -8.44
C TYR A 212 -12.50 5.84 -9.03
N TYR A 213 -13.23 6.38 -9.99
CA TYR A 213 -12.98 7.67 -10.61
C TYR A 213 -14.21 8.54 -10.47
N SER A 214 -14.04 9.82 -10.20
CA SER A 214 -15.17 10.74 -10.11
C SER A 214 -14.80 12.17 -10.45
N ALA A 215 -15.73 12.86 -11.08
CA ALA A 215 -15.68 14.31 -11.29
C ALA A 215 -16.32 15.10 -10.12
N ASP A 216 -16.86 14.41 -9.11
CA ASP A 216 -17.47 15.06 -7.94
C ASP A 216 -16.47 15.97 -7.20
N PRO A 217 -16.85 17.20 -6.80
CA PRO A 217 -15.96 18.06 -6.01
C PRO A 217 -15.61 17.48 -4.64
N ASP A 218 -16.38 16.53 -4.11
CA ASP A 218 -16.08 15.88 -2.84
C ASP A 218 -14.81 15.01 -2.92
N THR A 219 -13.82 15.37 -2.12
CA THR A 219 -12.52 14.68 -1.99
C THR A 219 -12.31 14.12 -0.58
N THR A 220 -13.29 14.24 0.31
CA THR A 220 -13.14 13.84 1.70
C THR A 220 -13.52 12.37 1.83
N ALA A 221 -12.58 11.54 2.28
CA ALA A 221 -12.89 10.14 2.54
C ALA A 221 -13.84 9.98 3.74
N PRO A 222 -14.68 8.93 3.74
CA PRO A 222 -15.48 8.55 4.90
C PRO A 222 -14.66 8.42 6.17
N GLN A 223 -15.29 8.65 7.32
CA GLN A 223 -14.67 8.36 8.61
C GLN A 223 -15.25 7.08 9.19
N ILE A 224 -14.42 6.04 9.34
CA ILE A 224 -14.77 4.83 10.09
C ILE A 224 -14.71 5.16 11.57
N THR A 225 -15.85 5.18 12.25
CA THR A 225 -15.94 5.56 13.67
C THR A 225 -15.87 4.35 14.60
N ALA A 226 -16.34 3.18 14.15
CA ALA A 226 -16.22 1.94 14.90
C ALA A 226 -16.25 0.71 13.98
N VAL A 227 -15.45 -0.29 14.32
CA VAL A 227 -15.54 -1.66 13.80
C VAL A 227 -15.67 -2.59 14.99
N VAL A 228 -16.88 -3.09 15.23
CA VAL A 228 -17.15 -4.05 16.29
C VAL A 228 -17.26 -5.43 15.66
N THR A 229 -16.56 -6.40 16.24
CA THR A 229 -16.65 -7.80 15.83
C THR A 229 -17.12 -8.68 16.99
N SER A 230 -17.85 -9.74 16.66
CA SER A 230 -18.19 -10.81 17.59
C SER A 230 -17.97 -12.15 16.91
N GLU A 231 -17.51 -13.15 17.66
CA GLU A 231 -17.31 -14.50 17.15
C GLU A 231 -18.28 -15.47 17.81
N SER A 232 -18.96 -16.27 16.99
CA SER A 232 -19.86 -17.34 17.44
C SER A 232 -19.98 -18.41 16.37
N ASN A 233 -20.01 -19.68 16.78
CA ASN A 233 -20.19 -20.83 15.88
C ASN A 233 -19.20 -20.87 14.67
N GLY A 234 -17.97 -20.40 14.86
CA GLY A 234 -16.96 -20.37 13.80
C GLY A 234 -17.16 -19.25 12.77
N GLU A 235 -18.08 -18.32 13.01
CA GLU A 235 -18.27 -17.11 12.21
C GLU A 235 -17.87 -15.86 13.00
N ARG A 236 -17.36 -14.86 12.30
CA ARG A 236 -17.14 -13.50 12.83
C ARG A 236 -18.17 -12.57 12.20
N THR A 237 -19.00 -11.98 13.05
CA THR A 237 -19.98 -10.96 12.67
C THR A 237 -19.35 -9.58 12.80
N PHE A 238 -19.59 -8.73 11.80
CA PHE A 238 -19.15 -7.35 11.75
C PHE A 238 -20.32 -6.40 12.02
N THR A 239 -20.05 -5.34 12.77
CA THR A 239 -20.89 -4.15 12.84
C THR A 239 -19.98 -2.95 12.65
N VAL A 240 -20.04 -2.37 11.45
CA VAL A 240 -19.26 -1.19 11.08
C VAL A 240 -20.14 0.04 11.21
N THR A 241 -19.56 1.11 11.76
CA THR A 241 -20.18 2.43 11.81
C THR A 241 -19.22 3.42 11.14
N ALA A 242 -19.74 4.22 10.24
CA ALA A 242 -18.99 5.20 9.49
C ALA A 242 -19.85 6.44 9.23
N THR A 243 -19.21 7.58 8.99
CA THR A 243 -19.86 8.86 8.71
C THR A 243 -19.28 9.47 7.45
N ASP A 244 -20.17 9.97 6.60
CA ASP A 244 -19.87 10.73 5.40
C ASP A 244 -21.08 11.64 5.05
N ALA A 245 -20.87 12.67 4.25
CA ALA A 245 -21.97 13.53 3.78
C ALA A 245 -22.87 12.82 2.75
N SER A 246 -22.36 11.77 2.10
CA SER A 246 -23.02 11.02 1.05
C SER A 246 -23.28 9.56 1.45
N ALA A 247 -23.94 8.80 0.56
CA ALA A 247 -24.21 7.39 0.79
C ALA A 247 -22.92 6.56 0.73
N MET A 248 -22.81 5.52 1.57
CA MET A 248 -21.61 4.70 1.66
C MET A 248 -21.87 3.22 1.40
N THR A 249 -20.87 2.57 0.81
CA THR A 249 -20.76 1.12 0.68
C THR A 249 -19.64 0.61 1.60
N VAL A 250 -19.87 -0.47 2.34
CA VAL A 250 -18.87 -1.07 3.23
C VAL A 250 -18.52 -2.47 2.75
N VAL A 251 -17.23 -2.70 2.52
CA VAL A 251 -16.68 -3.97 2.06
C VAL A 251 -15.75 -4.54 3.12
N VAL A 252 -15.84 -5.83 3.38
CA VAL A 252 -14.89 -6.56 4.23
C VAL A 252 -14.15 -7.57 3.37
N ALA A 253 -12.86 -7.34 3.16
CA ALA A 253 -11.96 -8.32 2.57
C ALA A 253 -11.36 -9.20 3.65
N TYR A 254 -11.24 -10.50 3.41
CA TYR A 254 -10.76 -11.46 4.41
C TYR A 254 -9.95 -12.61 3.80
N ASP A 255 -8.99 -13.12 4.59
CA ASP A 255 -8.17 -14.29 4.26
C ASP A 255 -8.98 -15.58 4.46
N ASP A 256 -9.04 -16.41 3.43
CA ASP A 256 -9.60 -17.77 3.44
C ASP A 256 -8.46 -18.77 3.19
N PRO A 257 -7.75 -19.20 4.25
CA PRO A 257 -6.61 -20.11 4.11
C PRO A 257 -6.98 -21.46 3.50
N GLY A 258 -8.23 -21.92 3.71
CA GLY A 258 -8.73 -23.16 3.14
C GLY A 258 -8.82 -23.11 1.62
N ALA A 259 -9.01 -21.93 1.05
CA ALA A 259 -9.03 -21.70 -0.40
C ALA A 259 -7.73 -21.07 -0.93
N SER A 260 -6.74 -20.78 -0.08
CA SER A 260 -5.53 -20.01 -0.44
C SER A 260 -5.88 -18.71 -1.18
N ALA A 261 -6.89 -18.00 -0.67
CA ALA A 261 -7.45 -16.83 -1.33
C ALA A 261 -7.86 -15.75 -0.33
N TRP A 262 -7.82 -14.50 -0.78
CA TRP A 262 -8.58 -13.42 -0.16
C TRP A 262 -9.91 -13.26 -0.88
N ARG A 263 -10.97 -13.10 -0.11
CA ARG A 263 -12.33 -12.86 -0.60
C ARG A 263 -12.84 -11.52 -0.07
N ALA A 264 -13.92 -10.99 -0.63
CA ALA A 264 -14.59 -9.81 -0.10
C ALA A 264 -16.10 -10.00 -0.09
N ILE A 265 -16.74 -9.44 0.95
CA ILE A 265 -18.19 -9.32 1.05
C ILE A 265 -18.58 -7.85 1.17
N GLU A 266 -19.74 -7.49 0.65
CA GLU A 266 -20.38 -6.20 0.93
C GLU A 266 -21.29 -6.37 2.15
N LEU A 267 -21.17 -5.46 3.10
CA LEU A 267 -22.00 -5.46 4.30
C LEU A 267 -23.36 -4.81 4.02
N VAL A 268 -24.40 -5.30 4.67
CA VAL A 268 -25.76 -4.81 4.51
C VAL A 268 -25.98 -3.59 5.41
N ALA A 269 -26.42 -2.48 4.81
CA ALA A 269 -26.74 -1.26 5.53
C ALA A 269 -28.10 -1.35 6.24
N ALA A 270 -28.14 -1.04 7.53
CA ALA A 270 -29.37 -0.90 8.32
C ALA A 270 -29.16 0.09 9.47
N ASN A 271 -30.04 1.10 9.58
CA ASN A 271 -30.05 2.07 10.69
C ASN A 271 -28.70 2.75 10.96
N GLY A 272 -27.99 3.15 9.90
CA GLY A 272 -26.67 3.82 10.01
C GLY A 272 -25.52 2.89 10.41
N ARG A 273 -25.71 1.56 10.30
CA ARG A 273 -24.69 0.54 10.53
C ARG A 273 -24.63 -0.41 9.36
N TRP A 274 -23.49 -1.06 9.19
CA TRP A 274 -23.28 -2.09 8.17
C TRP A 274 -22.93 -3.40 8.84
N THR A 275 -23.63 -4.47 8.50
CA THR A 275 -23.45 -5.80 9.10
C THR A 275 -23.22 -6.90 8.08
N GLY A 276 -22.51 -7.94 8.48
CA GLY A 276 -22.25 -9.13 7.68
C GLY A 276 -21.34 -10.11 8.42
N THR A 277 -21.17 -11.30 7.86
CA THR A 277 -20.42 -12.39 8.51
C THR A 277 -19.38 -12.98 7.57
N ILE A 278 -18.26 -13.39 8.15
CA ILE A 278 -17.17 -14.13 7.48
C ILE A 278 -16.76 -15.31 8.38
N PRO A 279 -15.93 -16.25 7.90
CA PRO A 279 -15.30 -17.26 8.76
C PRO A 279 -14.49 -16.64 9.91
N GLY A 280 -14.62 -17.19 11.12
CA GLY A 280 -14.19 -16.59 12.38
C GLY A 280 -12.69 -16.31 12.49
N THR A 281 -11.85 -17.18 11.94
CA THR A 281 -10.38 -17.11 12.09
C THR A 281 -9.69 -16.27 11.02
N ALA A 282 -10.44 -15.64 10.12
CA ALA A 282 -9.87 -14.91 8.99
C ALA A 282 -9.18 -13.61 9.44
N ASN A 283 -8.00 -13.32 8.87
CA ASN A 283 -7.51 -11.95 8.83
C ASN A 283 -8.44 -11.10 7.98
N TYR A 284 -8.61 -9.82 8.27
CA TYR A 284 -9.55 -8.98 7.53
C TYR A 284 -9.10 -7.52 7.35
N LEU A 285 -9.75 -6.86 6.42
CA LEU A 285 -9.64 -5.45 6.10
C LEU A 285 -11.07 -4.90 5.85
N VAL A 286 -11.45 -3.86 6.57
CA VAL A 286 -12.69 -3.11 6.31
C VAL A 286 -12.37 -1.94 5.38
N GLN A 287 -13.21 -1.73 4.38
CA GLN A 287 -13.10 -0.65 3.41
C GLN A 287 -14.46 0.05 3.28
N VAL A 288 -14.49 1.37 3.36
CA VAL A 288 -15.71 2.17 3.20
C VAL A 288 -15.52 3.10 2.03
N VAL A 289 -16.48 3.10 1.10
CA VAL A 289 -16.50 3.92 -0.11
C VAL A 289 -17.70 4.85 -0.06
N ASP A 290 -17.51 6.14 -0.29
CA ASP A 290 -18.61 7.10 -0.45
C ASP A 290 -19.18 7.14 -1.88
N ALA A 291 -20.15 8.02 -2.13
CA ALA A 291 -20.74 8.21 -3.46
C ALA A 291 -19.79 8.89 -4.46
N ALA A 292 -18.77 9.60 -3.98
CA ALA A 292 -17.73 10.21 -4.79
C ALA A 292 -16.57 9.25 -5.11
N GLY A 293 -16.56 8.04 -4.53
CA GLY A 293 -15.53 7.03 -4.71
C GLY A 293 -14.30 7.20 -3.82
N ASN A 294 -14.32 8.09 -2.82
CA ASN A 294 -13.25 8.21 -1.85
C ASN A 294 -13.32 7.01 -0.89
N VAL A 295 -12.15 6.49 -0.49
CA VAL A 295 -12.06 5.23 0.28
C VAL A 295 -11.36 5.45 1.60
N ALA A 296 -11.96 4.96 2.68
CA ALA A 296 -11.34 4.78 3.98
C ALA A 296 -11.13 3.30 4.29
N THR A 297 -10.08 2.98 5.03
CA THR A 297 -9.75 1.60 5.39
C THR A 297 -9.48 1.44 6.87
N HIS A 298 -9.87 0.30 7.43
CA HIS A 298 -9.55 -0.10 8.79
C HIS A 298 -9.06 -1.55 8.79
N ALA A 299 -7.85 -1.77 9.26
CA ALA A 299 -7.32 -3.09 9.57
C ALA A 299 -7.30 -3.26 11.09
N PRO A 300 -7.58 -4.47 11.62
CA PRO A 300 -7.45 -4.72 13.05
C PRO A 300 -6.00 -4.42 13.46
N THR A 301 -5.84 -3.55 14.45
CA THR A 301 -4.55 -3.44 15.15
C THR A 301 -4.32 -4.76 15.85
N VAL A 302 -3.36 -5.55 15.39
CA VAL A 302 -2.90 -6.69 16.17
C VAL A 302 -2.14 -6.10 17.37
N GLU A 303 -2.84 -5.87 18.48
CA GLU A 303 -2.20 -5.52 19.75
C GLU A 303 -1.28 -6.68 20.13
N ARG A 304 0.01 -6.55 19.84
CA ARG A 304 1.01 -7.28 20.59
C ARG A 304 1.34 -6.44 21.81
N THR A 305 1.23 -7.04 22.98
CA THR A 305 1.86 -6.52 24.20
C THR A 305 3.30 -6.18 23.82
N PRO A 306 3.74 -4.90 23.87
CA PRO A 306 5.10 -4.57 23.53
C PRO A 306 6.00 -5.40 24.43
N ALA A 307 6.98 -6.11 23.84
CA ALA A 307 8.03 -6.71 24.64
C ALA A 307 8.71 -5.55 25.38
N GLN A 308 8.41 -5.39 26.68
CA GLN A 308 9.05 -4.38 27.51
C GLN A 308 10.52 -4.74 27.57
N THR A 309 11.35 -3.99 26.83
CA THR A 309 12.79 -4.07 26.99
C THR A 309 13.14 -3.25 28.22
N VAL A 310 13.26 -3.91 29.36
CA VAL A 310 13.78 -3.30 30.58
C VAL A 310 15.30 -3.27 30.47
N PHE A 311 15.87 -2.07 30.35
CA PHE A 311 17.31 -1.87 30.49
C PHE A 311 17.65 -1.86 31.98
N LEU A 312 18.32 -2.91 32.47
CA LEU A 312 18.90 -2.90 33.80
C LEU A 312 20.28 -2.23 33.76
N PRO A 313 20.60 -1.29 34.66
CA PRO A 313 21.93 -0.71 34.73
C PRO A 313 22.95 -1.79 35.11
N PHE A 314 23.98 -1.94 34.29
CA PHE A 314 25.13 -2.78 34.60
C PHE A 314 26.07 -2.01 35.54
N VAL A 315 26.25 -2.49 36.78
CA VAL A 315 27.29 -2.00 37.68
C VAL A 315 28.46 -2.98 37.60
N ALA A 316 29.49 -2.63 36.82
CA ALA A 316 30.75 -3.35 36.87
C ALA A 316 31.41 -3.08 38.24
N ARG A 317 31.82 -4.15 38.93
CA ARG A 317 32.70 -4.08 40.11
C ARG A 317 34.15 -4.23 39.69
#